data_AF-A0A0F9BNQ7-F1
#
_entry.id   AF-A0A0F9BNQ7-F1
#
_cell.length_a   1.000
_cell.length_b   1.000
_cell.length_c   1.000
_cell.angle_alpha   90.00
_cell.angle_beta   90.00
_cell.angle_gamma   90.00
#
_symmetry.space_group_name_H-M   'P 1'
#
loop_
_entity.id
_entity.type
_entity.pdbx_description
1 polymer ?
#
loop_
_entity_poly.entity_id
_entity_poly.type
_entity_poly.pdbx_seq_one_letter_code
_entity_poly.pdbx_strand_id
1 'polypeptide(L)'
;LVEEEKNKEGSLTYVRGCPNKNAVCILLCGTTSHVLDEIRRAVTDSLGDVFDCYIDKKAVPGGGAIEMALSKRLIEYSMELSGREQLAVRKFADALESIPEALADNAGLDSINILTEMRNQHQKSSNYGLNLFTNKIEDTLKAGIIEPLKIKSQAISSASEVATMIIRIDDILASKDLENVQ
;
A
#
# COMPACT_ATOMS: atom_id res chain seq x y z
N LEU A 1 -15.11 12.09 34.44
CA LEU A 1 -14.03 12.10 35.45
C LEU A 1 -12.91 12.99 34.93
N VAL A 2 -12.52 14.02 35.68
CA VAL A 2 -11.41 14.90 35.29
C VAL A 2 -10.25 14.62 36.24
N GLU A 3 -9.10 14.25 35.69
CA GLU A 3 -7.90 13.87 36.44
C GLU A 3 -6.72 14.67 35.90
N GLU A 4 -5.87 15.18 36.79
CA GLU A 4 -4.58 15.78 36.42
C GLU A 4 -3.48 14.77 36.74
N GLU A 5 -2.66 14.40 35.75
CA GLU A 5 -1.46 13.61 35.98
C GLU A 5 -0.23 14.46 35.70
N LYS A 6 0.71 14.48 36.65
CA LYS A 6 1.98 15.22 36.52
C LYS A 6 3.08 14.27 36.08
N ASN A 7 3.69 14.59 34.95
CA ASN A 7 4.85 13.89 34.41
C ASN A 7 6.10 14.78 34.48
N LYS A 8 7.27 14.22 34.17
CA LYS A 8 8.56 14.94 34.20
C LYS A 8 8.60 16.18 33.28
N GLU A 9 7.72 16.24 32.28
CA GLU A 9 7.66 17.31 31.27
C GLU A 9 6.52 18.32 31.50
N GLY A 10 5.63 18.08 32.47
CA GLY A 10 4.50 18.98 32.77
C GLY A 10 3.26 18.25 33.32
N SER A 11 2.19 19.01 33.56
CA SER A 11 0.88 18.51 33.96
C SER A 11 -0.02 18.30 32.73
N LEU A 12 -0.61 17.10 32.59
CA LEU A 12 -1.65 16.81 31.61
C LEU A 12 -2.99 16.63 32.31
N THR A 13 -4.02 17.29 31.79
CA THR A 13 -5.40 17.15 32.28
C THR A 13 -6.17 16.17 31.39
N TYR A 14 -6.58 15.04 31.96
CA TYR A 14 -7.37 14.01 31.30
C TYR A 14 -8.84 14.18 31.65
N VAL A 15 -9.68 14.25 30.61
CA VAL A 15 -11.14 14.18 30.75
C VAL A 15 -11.58 12.80 30.26
N ARG A 16 -11.87 11.90 31.20
CA ARG A 16 -12.20 10.48 30.95
C ARG A 16 -13.66 10.17 31.29
N GLY A 17 -14.22 9.14 30.66
CA GLY A 17 -15.57 8.65 30.97
C GLY A 17 -16.70 9.60 30.54
N CYS A 18 -16.51 10.35 29.45
CA CYS A 18 -17.55 11.20 28.87
C CYS A 18 -18.73 10.35 28.37
N PRO A 19 -19.99 10.70 28.70
CA PRO A 19 -21.16 9.99 28.18
C PRO A 19 -21.27 10.08 26.66
N ASN A 20 -20.90 11.23 26.09
CA ASN A 20 -20.82 11.45 24.66
C ASN A 20 -19.42 11.06 24.15
N LYS A 21 -19.36 10.07 23.25
CA LYS A 21 -18.11 9.47 22.73
C LYS A 21 -17.70 10.00 21.35
N ASN A 22 -18.21 11.14 20.93
CA ASN A 22 -17.94 11.71 19.60
C ASN A 22 -16.50 12.23 19.43
N ALA A 23 -15.74 12.38 20.52
CA ALA A 23 -14.35 12.78 20.48
C ALA A 23 -13.52 11.83 21.34
N VAL A 24 -12.41 11.36 20.77
CA VAL A 24 -11.42 10.52 21.44
C VAL A 24 -10.04 11.13 21.23
N CYS A 25 -9.17 10.99 22.23
CA CYS A 25 -7.78 11.45 22.15
C CYS A 25 -6.86 10.25 22.30
N ILE A 26 -5.90 10.12 21.39
CA ILE A 26 -4.81 9.15 21.47
C ILE A 26 -3.57 9.95 21.85
N LEU A 27 -3.06 9.74 23.06
CA LEU A 27 -1.80 10.34 23.51
C LEU A 27 -0.64 9.47 23.02
N LEU A 28 0.27 10.08 22.24
CA LEU A 28 1.47 9.44 21.75
C LEU A 28 2.67 9.93 22.55
N CYS A 29 3.54 9.01 22.97
CA CYS A 29 4.77 9.30 23.68
C CYS A 29 5.96 8.74 22.90
N GLY A 30 7.02 9.54 22.77
CA GLY A 30 8.22 9.16 22.04
C GLY A 30 9.46 9.70 22.74
N THR A 31 10.62 9.07 22.50
CA THR A 31 11.91 9.48 23.10
C THR A 31 12.52 10.69 22.41
N THR A 32 12.20 10.91 21.13
CA THR A 32 12.64 12.05 20.34
C THR A 32 11.48 12.58 19.49
N SER A 33 11.58 13.83 19.03
CA SER A 33 10.58 14.43 18.13
C SER A 33 10.41 13.62 16.84
N HIS A 34 11.52 13.15 16.26
CA HIS A 34 11.50 12.34 15.03
C HIS A 34 10.76 11.01 15.21
N VAL A 35 10.99 10.31 16.33
CA VAL A 35 10.27 9.07 16.65
C VAL A 35 8.79 9.35 16.88
N LEU A 36 8.46 10.44 17.58
CA LEU A 36 7.07 10.83 17.81
C LEU A 36 6.34 11.16 16.51
N ASP A 37 7.00 11.84 15.58
CA ASP A 37 6.43 12.18 14.27
C ASP A 37 6.16 10.93 13.44
N GLU A 38 7.05 9.93 13.49
CA GLU A 38 6.86 8.65 12.79
C GLU A 38 5.71 7.83 13.40
N ILE A 39 5.65 7.74 14.74
CA ILE A 39 4.52 7.07 15.41
C ILE A 39 3.20 7.77 15.07
N ARG A 40 3.18 9.11 15.03
CA ARG A 40 1.99 9.87 14.64
C ARG A 40 1.55 9.51 13.23
N ARG A 41 2.48 9.49 12.26
CA ARG A 41 2.19 9.11 10.87
C ARG A 41 1.61 7.69 10.80
N ALA A 42 2.29 6.72 11.39
CA ALA A 42 1.84 5.32 11.38
C ALA A 42 0.43 5.14 11.98
N VAL A 43 0.12 5.85 13.08
CA VAL A 43 -1.22 5.81 13.70
C VAL A 43 -2.26 6.47 12.79
N THR A 44 -1.95 7.62 12.20
CA THR A 44 -2.85 8.30 11.26
C THR A 44 -3.15 7.43 10.04
N ASP A 45 -2.13 6.80 9.46
CA ASP A 45 -2.28 5.91 8.29
C ASP A 45 -3.12 4.69 8.66
N SER A 46 -2.81 4.02 9.78
CA SER A 46 -3.56 2.85 10.27
C SER A 46 -5.04 3.17 10.53
N LEU A 47 -5.34 4.36 11.08
CA LEU A 47 -6.72 4.81 11.27
C LEU A 47 -7.44 5.03 9.92
N GLY A 48 -6.73 5.56 8.92
CA GLY A 48 -7.23 5.68 7.55
C GLY A 48 -7.59 4.33 6.95
N ASP A 49 -6.70 3.33 7.08
CA ASP A 49 -6.92 1.98 6.58
C ASP A 49 -8.14 1.31 7.22
N VAL A 50 -8.26 1.42 8.55
CA VAL A 50 -9.41 0.90 9.30
C VAL A 50 -10.69 1.63 8.90
N PHE A 51 -10.64 2.95 8.70
CA PHE A 51 -11.78 3.74 8.28
C PHE A 51 -12.26 3.34 6.88
N ASP A 52 -11.35 3.18 5.92
CA ASP A 52 -11.69 2.73 4.56
C ASP A 52 -12.31 1.32 4.57
N CYS A 53 -11.70 0.38 5.33
CA CYS A 53 -12.31 -0.93 5.55
C CYS A 53 -13.70 -0.84 6.21
N TYR A 54 -13.88 0.07 7.16
CA TYR A 54 -15.15 0.25 7.86
C TYR A 54 -16.23 0.84 6.97
N ILE A 55 -15.91 1.77 6.07
CA ILE A 55 -16.87 2.35 5.14
C ILE A 55 -17.22 1.36 4.03
N ASP A 56 -16.21 0.78 3.37
CA ASP A 56 -16.42 -0.03 2.16
C ASP A 56 -16.75 -1.49 2.46
N LYS A 57 -16.54 -1.94 3.71
CA LYS A 57 -16.75 -3.32 4.18
C LYS A 57 -16.02 -4.37 3.33
N LYS A 58 -14.91 -3.99 2.70
CA LYS A 58 -14.13 -4.83 1.80
C LYS A 58 -12.64 -4.70 2.09
N ALA A 59 -11.98 -5.84 2.18
CA ALA A 59 -10.54 -5.97 2.27
C ALA A 59 -10.07 -7.07 1.31
N VAL A 60 -8.81 -7.00 0.91
CA VAL A 60 -8.17 -7.96 0.02
C VAL A 60 -6.94 -8.57 0.70
N PRO A 61 -6.49 -9.76 0.28
CA PRO A 61 -5.25 -10.35 0.77
C PRO A 61 -4.05 -9.45 0.41
N GLY A 62 -3.21 -9.15 1.40
CA GLY A 62 -2.01 -8.33 1.21
C GLY A 62 -0.77 -9.14 0.89
N GLY A 63 0.41 -8.54 1.10
CA GLY A 63 1.71 -9.22 0.90
C GLY A 63 2.00 -9.53 -0.57
N GLY A 64 1.58 -8.68 -1.50
CA GLY A 64 1.73 -8.89 -2.93
C GLY A 64 0.74 -9.89 -3.54
N ALA A 65 -0.17 -10.46 -2.75
CA ALA A 65 -1.12 -11.46 -3.22
C ALA A 65 -2.08 -10.89 -4.28
N ILE A 66 -2.68 -9.72 -4.01
CA ILE A 66 -3.64 -9.14 -4.96
C ILE A 66 -2.97 -8.75 -6.28
N GLU A 67 -1.73 -8.24 -6.25
CA GLU A 67 -0.96 -7.88 -7.44
C GLU A 67 -0.65 -9.12 -8.30
N MET A 68 -0.26 -10.24 -7.67
CA MET A 68 -0.07 -11.52 -8.37
C MET A 68 -1.36 -12.06 -8.98
N ALA A 69 -2.48 -11.95 -8.25
CA ALA A 69 -3.78 -12.42 -8.73
C ALA A 69 -4.25 -11.61 -9.96
N LEU A 70 -4.03 -10.29 -9.92
CA LEU A 70 -4.35 -9.39 -11.04
C LEU A 70 -3.43 -9.65 -12.23
N SER A 71 -2.12 -9.81 -12.01
CA SER A 71 -1.16 -10.17 -13.07
C SER A 71 -1.61 -11.44 -13.81
N LYS A 72 -1.93 -12.51 -13.07
CA LYS A 72 -2.42 -13.77 -13.65
C LYS A 72 -3.66 -13.54 -14.53
N ARG A 73 -4.66 -12.82 -14.02
CA ARG A 73 -5.92 -12.58 -14.73
C ARG A 73 -5.71 -11.72 -15.98
N LEU A 74 -4.79 -10.77 -15.94
CA LEU A 74 -4.43 -9.94 -17.10
C LEU A 74 -3.67 -10.74 -18.15
N ILE A 75 -2.80 -11.67 -17.74
CA ILE A 75 -2.14 -12.59 -18.67
C ILE A 75 -3.18 -13.47 -19.38
N GLU A 76 -4.15 -14.03 -18.65
CA GLU A 76 -5.26 -14.79 -19.22
C GLU A 76 -6.07 -13.94 -20.22
N TYR A 77 -6.45 -12.72 -19.83
CA TYR A 77 -7.14 -11.78 -20.71
C TYR A 77 -6.33 -11.42 -21.96
N SER A 78 -5.00 -11.29 -21.83
CA SER A 78 -4.13 -11.00 -22.98
C SER A 78 -4.13 -12.10 -24.05
N MET A 79 -4.49 -13.34 -23.70
CA MET A 79 -4.59 -14.45 -24.65
C MET A 79 -5.84 -14.34 -25.54
N GLU A 80 -6.85 -13.58 -25.12
CA GLU A 80 -8.06 -13.30 -25.91
C GLU A 80 -7.85 -12.16 -26.92
N LEU A 81 -6.76 -11.39 -26.76
CA LEU A 81 -6.41 -10.26 -27.60
C LEU A 81 -5.42 -10.64 -28.69
N SER A 82 -5.33 -9.81 -29.74
CA SER A 82 -4.37 -9.99 -30.83
C SER A 82 -3.62 -8.70 -31.15
N GLY A 83 -2.43 -8.84 -31.72
CA GLY A 83 -1.61 -7.70 -32.14
C GLY A 83 -0.98 -6.94 -30.97
N ARG A 84 -0.93 -5.60 -31.07
CA ARG A 84 -0.18 -4.74 -30.14
C ARG A 84 -0.81 -4.64 -28.75
N GLU A 85 -2.14 -4.75 -28.67
CA GLU A 85 -2.88 -4.66 -27.40
C GLU A 85 -2.51 -5.81 -26.46
N GLN A 86 -2.35 -7.02 -26.99
CA GLN A 86 -1.87 -8.18 -26.24
C GLN A 86 -0.53 -7.90 -25.54
N LEU A 87 0.42 -7.28 -26.25
CA LEU A 87 1.73 -6.94 -25.70
C LEU A 87 1.61 -5.89 -24.57
N ALA A 88 0.75 -4.90 -24.74
CA ALA A 88 0.51 -3.86 -23.75
C ALA A 88 -0.10 -4.42 -22.46
N VAL A 89 -1.16 -5.25 -22.58
CA VAL A 89 -1.80 -5.90 -21.42
C VAL A 89 -0.82 -6.80 -20.69
N ARG A 90 -0.02 -7.58 -21.43
CA ARG A 90 1.00 -8.46 -20.83
C ARG A 90 2.06 -7.66 -20.07
N LYS A 91 2.50 -6.52 -20.61
CA LYS A 91 3.45 -5.64 -19.91
C LYS A 91 2.86 -4.97 -18.69
N PHE A 92 1.57 -4.64 -18.72
CA PHE A 92 0.87 -4.14 -17.53
C PHE A 92 0.78 -5.22 -16.44
N ALA A 93 0.52 -6.48 -16.81
CA ALA A 93 0.55 -7.61 -15.88
C ALA A 93 1.94 -7.79 -15.25
N ASP A 94 3.00 -7.82 -16.07
CA ASP A 94 4.39 -7.89 -15.60
C ASP A 94 4.70 -6.76 -14.60
N ALA A 95 4.21 -5.53 -14.87
CA ALA A 95 4.46 -4.37 -14.00
C ALA A 95 3.81 -4.50 -12.61
N LEU A 96 2.68 -5.19 -12.47
CA LEU A 96 2.08 -5.43 -11.16
C LEU A 96 2.95 -6.32 -10.27
N GLU A 97 3.71 -7.24 -10.86
CA GLU A 97 4.61 -8.13 -10.11
C GLU A 97 5.83 -7.41 -9.51
N SER A 98 6.08 -6.14 -9.90
CA SER A 98 7.13 -5.31 -9.30
C SER A 98 6.93 -5.07 -7.79
N ILE A 99 5.69 -5.11 -7.31
CA ILE A 99 5.38 -4.93 -5.89
C ILE A 99 5.86 -6.14 -5.05
N PRO A 100 5.44 -7.38 -5.33
CA PRO A 100 5.99 -8.55 -4.63
C PRO A 100 7.49 -8.75 -4.87
N GLU A 101 8.02 -8.36 -6.03
CA GLU A 101 9.47 -8.34 -6.29
C GLU A 101 10.19 -7.41 -5.29
N ALA A 102 9.74 -6.16 -5.17
CA ALA A 102 10.30 -5.19 -4.24
C ALA A 102 10.16 -5.63 -2.78
N LEU A 103 9.07 -6.31 -2.41
CA LEU A 103 8.91 -6.88 -1.06
C LEU A 103 9.96 -7.95 -0.77
N ALA A 104 10.23 -8.84 -1.74
CA ALA A 104 11.24 -9.89 -1.59
C ALA A 104 12.66 -9.30 -1.53
N ASP A 105 12.99 -8.37 -2.42
CA ASP A 105 14.31 -7.73 -2.47
C ASP A 105 14.61 -6.94 -1.19
N ASN A 106 13.64 -6.16 -0.70
CA ASN A 106 13.78 -5.41 0.55
C ASN A 106 13.92 -6.32 1.79
N ALA A 107 13.39 -7.55 1.71
CA ALA A 107 13.54 -8.57 2.74
C ALA A 107 14.84 -9.39 2.61
N GLY A 108 15.65 -9.13 1.57
CA GLY A 108 16.87 -9.89 1.28
C GLY A 108 16.60 -11.32 0.80
N LEU A 109 15.43 -11.59 0.25
CA LEU A 109 15.03 -12.87 -0.32
C LEU A 109 15.33 -12.94 -1.82
N ASP A 110 15.39 -14.15 -2.36
CA ASP A 110 15.51 -14.34 -3.82
C ASP A 110 14.15 -14.09 -4.48
N SER A 111 13.99 -12.89 -5.06
CA SER A 111 12.76 -12.45 -5.72
C SER A 111 12.35 -13.35 -6.88
N ILE A 112 13.28 -13.94 -7.63
CA ILE A 112 12.96 -14.86 -8.73
C ILE A 112 12.28 -16.11 -8.20
N ASN A 113 12.83 -16.69 -7.14
CA ASN A 113 12.26 -17.88 -6.50
C ASN A 113 10.90 -17.56 -5.84
N ILE A 114 10.79 -16.43 -5.15
CA ILE A 114 9.53 -15.98 -4.53
C ILE A 114 8.43 -15.79 -5.58
N LEU A 115 8.67 -15.01 -6.64
CA LEU A 115 7.67 -14.78 -7.68
C LEU A 115 7.26 -16.08 -8.38
N THR A 116 8.21 -16.98 -8.63
CA THR A 116 7.93 -18.28 -9.25
C THR A 116 7.03 -19.14 -8.36
N GLU A 117 7.31 -19.19 -7.06
CA GLU A 117 6.47 -19.90 -6.10
C GLU A 117 5.08 -19.25 -5.96
N MET A 118 4.99 -17.91 -5.91
CA MET A 118 3.71 -17.22 -5.86
C MET A 118 2.85 -17.54 -7.10
N ARG A 119 3.42 -17.48 -8.31
CA ARG A 119 2.72 -17.86 -9.56
C ARG A 119 2.15 -19.28 -9.49
N ASN A 120 2.92 -20.22 -8.94
CA ASN A 120 2.48 -21.61 -8.77
C ASN A 120 1.33 -21.73 -7.76
N GLN A 121 1.39 -21.03 -6.62
CA GLN A 121 0.31 -21.08 -5.62
C GLN A 121 -0.97 -20.39 -6.10
N HIS A 122 -0.84 -19.34 -6.92
CA HIS A 122 -1.95 -18.62 -7.55
C HIS A 122 -2.74 -19.45 -8.57
N GLN A 123 -2.25 -20.65 -8.93
CA GLN A 123 -3.07 -21.63 -9.64
C GLN A 123 -4.17 -22.24 -8.75
N LYS A 124 -3.98 -22.23 -7.42
CA LYS A 124 -4.90 -22.83 -6.45
C LYS A 124 -5.76 -21.78 -5.75
N SER A 125 -5.16 -20.67 -5.34
CA SER A 125 -5.87 -19.60 -4.61
C SER A 125 -5.17 -18.26 -4.82
N SER A 126 -5.98 -17.20 -4.97
CA SER A 126 -5.52 -15.81 -5.10
C SER A 126 -5.02 -15.21 -3.78
N ASN A 127 -5.17 -15.92 -2.65
CA ASN A 127 -4.82 -15.40 -1.33
C ASN A 127 -3.35 -15.59 -0.97
N TYR A 128 -2.56 -16.26 -1.81
CA TYR A 128 -1.17 -16.55 -1.46
C TYR A 128 -0.30 -15.31 -1.67
N GLY A 129 0.36 -14.87 -0.61
CA GLY A 129 1.26 -13.72 -0.62
C GLY A 129 2.53 -14.01 0.18
N LEU A 130 3.50 -13.10 0.08
CA LEU A 130 4.71 -13.15 0.89
C LEU A 130 4.40 -12.63 2.30
N ASN A 131 4.48 -13.52 3.29
CA ASN A 131 4.46 -13.13 4.70
C ASN A 131 5.89 -12.83 5.17
N LEU A 132 6.20 -11.55 5.42
CA LEU A 132 7.52 -11.10 5.88
C LEU A 132 7.83 -11.43 7.36
N PHE A 133 6.84 -11.80 8.17
CA PHE A 133 7.09 -12.29 9.52
C PHE A 133 7.66 -13.72 9.51
N THR A 134 7.25 -14.53 8.53
CA THR A 134 7.67 -15.93 8.39
C THR A 134 8.65 -16.16 7.23
N ASN A 135 8.83 -15.15 6.36
CA ASN A 135 9.55 -15.19 5.09
C ASN A 135 9.09 -16.33 4.18
N LYS A 136 7.78 -16.61 4.17
CA LYS A 136 7.18 -17.71 3.41
C LYS A 136 6.00 -17.23 2.58
N ILE A 137 5.72 -17.97 1.51
CA ILE A 137 4.52 -17.77 0.71
C ILE A 137 3.39 -18.61 1.32
N GLU A 138 2.34 -17.93 1.77
CA GLU A 138 1.22 -18.52 2.49
C GLU A 138 -0.07 -17.75 2.23
N ASP A 139 -1.19 -18.31 2.67
CA ASP A 139 -2.52 -17.68 2.58
C ASP A 139 -2.56 -16.45 3.50
N THR A 140 -2.29 -15.26 2.94
CA THR A 140 -2.15 -14.01 3.70
C THR A 140 -3.46 -13.58 4.32
N LEU A 141 -4.59 -13.95 3.73
CA LEU A 141 -5.91 -13.73 4.30
C LEU A 141 -6.07 -14.49 5.63
N LYS A 142 -5.61 -15.76 5.69
CA LYS A 142 -5.62 -16.55 6.95
C LYS A 142 -4.57 -16.07 7.95
N ALA A 143 -3.44 -15.56 7.47
CA ALA A 143 -2.40 -14.95 8.30
C ALA A 143 -2.83 -13.58 8.89
N GLY A 144 -3.98 -13.03 8.45
CA GLY A 144 -4.46 -11.71 8.89
C GLY A 144 -3.76 -10.54 8.21
N ILE A 145 -2.98 -10.79 7.16
CA ILE A 145 -2.31 -9.76 6.35
C ILE A 145 -3.31 -9.34 5.27
N ILE A 146 -4.07 -8.30 5.57
CA ILE A 146 -5.13 -7.77 4.72
C ILE A 146 -4.92 -6.27 4.48
N GLU A 147 -5.42 -5.79 3.34
CA GLU A 147 -5.35 -4.38 2.96
C GLU A 147 -6.74 -3.91 2.48
N PRO A 148 -7.10 -2.64 2.69
CA PRO A 148 -8.35 -2.08 2.18
C PRO A 148 -8.41 -2.15 0.64
N LEU A 149 -9.55 -2.60 0.09
CA LEU A 149 -9.74 -2.69 -1.37
C LEU A 149 -9.54 -1.32 -2.06
N LYS A 150 -10.03 -0.27 -1.42
CA LYS A 150 -10.01 1.09 -1.94
C LYS A 150 -8.59 1.58 -2.20
N ILE A 151 -7.66 1.30 -1.28
CA ILE A 151 -6.26 1.69 -1.42
C ILE A 151 -5.65 1.04 -2.66
N LYS A 152 -5.84 -0.27 -2.85
CA LYS A 152 -5.32 -0.98 -4.03
C LYS A 152 -5.93 -0.50 -5.33
N SER A 153 -7.24 -0.25 -5.33
CA SER A 153 -7.96 0.24 -6.50
C SER A 153 -7.47 1.64 -6.90
N GLN A 154 -7.31 2.53 -5.91
CA GLN A 154 -6.81 3.88 -6.12
C GLN A 154 -5.35 3.88 -6.57
N ALA A 155 -4.49 3.06 -5.96
CA ALA A 155 -3.08 2.96 -6.33
C ALA A 155 -2.91 2.57 -7.81
N ILE A 156 -3.63 1.53 -8.26
CA ILE A 156 -3.59 1.08 -9.66
C ILE A 156 -4.12 2.18 -10.58
N SER A 157 -5.28 2.77 -10.25
CA SER A 157 -5.88 3.83 -11.07
C SER A 157 -4.95 5.03 -11.24
N SER A 158 -4.40 5.54 -10.13
CA SER A 158 -3.50 6.69 -10.15
C SER A 158 -2.18 6.39 -10.85
N ALA A 159 -1.60 5.20 -10.64
CA ALA A 159 -0.39 4.79 -11.35
C ALA A 159 -0.62 4.71 -12.87
N SER A 160 -1.74 4.13 -13.30
CA SER A 160 -2.12 4.06 -14.72
C SER A 160 -2.32 5.45 -15.34
N GLU A 161 -2.95 6.37 -14.62
CA GLU A 161 -3.18 7.74 -15.08
C GLU A 161 -1.83 8.47 -15.27
N VAL A 162 -0.94 8.41 -14.28
CA VAL A 162 0.39 9.02 -14.34
C VAL A 162 1.24 8.42 -15.46
N ALA A 163 1.26 7.09 -15.58
CA ALA A 163 2.00 6.42 -16.66
C ALA A 163 1.48 6.86 -18.05
N THR A 164 0.16 6.95 -18.20
CA THR A 164 -0.47 7.40 -19.45
C THR A 164 -0.13 8.86 -19.76
N MET A 165 -0.11 9.74 -18.75
CA MET A 165 0.29 11.13 -18.93
C MET A 165 1.74 11.23 -19.41
N ILE A 166 2.67 10.52 -18.77
CA ILE A 166 4.10 10.58 -19.11
C ILE A 166 4.36 10.04 -20.52
N ILE A 167 3.76 8.90 -20.89
CA ILE A 167 3.97 8.27 -22.20
C ILE A 167 3.45 9.16 -23.36
N ARG A 168 2.52 10.08 -23.10
CA ARG A 168 1.99 11.01 -24.09
C ARG A 168 2.83 12.28 -24.29
N ILE A 169 3.85 12.49 -23.46
CA ILE A 169 4.72 13.67 -23.60
C ILE A 169 5.74 13.36 -24.68
N ASP A 170 5.60 14.04 -25.82
CA ASP A 170 6.52 13.88 -26.96
C ASP A 170 7.75 14.79 -26.84
N ASP A 171 7.62 15.96 -26.22
CA ASP A 171 8.69 16.94 -26.06
C ASP A 171 8.47 17.85 -24.82
N ILE A 172 9.56 18.34 -24.23
CA ILE A 172 9.55 19.25 -23.06
C ILE A 172 10.28 20.53 -23.43
N LEU A 173 9.51 21.62 -23.55
CA LEU A 173 10.07 22.96 -23.76
C LEU A 173 10.31 23.63 -22.40
N ALA A 174 11.53 23.54 -21.90
CA ALA A 174 11.95 24.29 -20.71
C ALA A 174 12.33 25.72 -21.12
N SER A 175 11.51 26.71 -20.75
CA SER A 175 11.93 28.11 -20.83
C SER A 175 12.94 28.40 -19.72
N LYS A 176 14.09 28.99 -20.05
CA LYS A 176 14.90 29.67 -19.04
C LYS A 176 14.08 30.82 -18.48
N ASP A 177 14.03 30.93 -17.15
CA ASP A 177 13.57 32.16 -16.51
C ASP A 177 14.34 33.32 -17.17
N LEU A 178 13.60 34.35 -17.59
CA LEU A 178 14.18 35.61 -18.05
C LEU A 178 14.95 36.19 -16.86
N GLU A 179 16.23 35.86 -16.74
CA GLU A 179 17.15 36.56 -15.85
C GLU A 179 17.08 38.03 -16.24
N ASN A 180 16.48 38.81 -15.33
CA ASN A 180 16.34 40.26 -15.32
C ASN A 180 17.25 40.96 -16.33
N VAL A 181 16.65 41.41 -17.44
CA VAL A 181 17.25 42.46 -18.28
C VAL A 181 17.37 43.69 -17.38
N GLN A 182 18.59 43.95 -16.91
CA GLN A 182 18.97 45.20 -16.22
C GLN A 182 18.83 46.40 -17.14
#